data_AF-A0AAJ1M6Z8-F1
#
_entry.id   AF-A0AAJ1M6Z8-F1
#
_cell.length_a   1.000
_cell.length_b   1.000
_cell.length_c   1.000
_cell.angle_alpha   90.00
_cell.angle_beta   90.00
_cell.angle_gamma   90.00
#
_symmetry.space_group_name_H-M   'P 1'
#
loop_
_entity.id
_entity.type
_entity.pdbx_description
1 polymer ?
#
loop_
_entity_poly.entity_id
_entity_poly.type
_entity_poly.pdbx_seq_one_letter_code
_entity_poly.pdbx_strand_id
1 'polypeptide(L)'
;MTMANVIDISEYQDPAKFDYQAAKSNGIKAVIIRLSVGNRRDNHAAEHIANCKKYGLKWHGYHYWYNLIGEAAFAISDAQSLGLTSSQYFFLDMEDKTLSSDWSAQFESFRSAVGSKCKVGLYCSDSPYKSHFDNAKMVAEGVYRWIAAYSYEPANYDTWQMSGEGSGGFGSYTGDVDRDYDKTGNLFKEEAQPITPSTTPLYRQIIGEAGYDTNSGIYGLGRSYDNGKTFHVMDTVYGRIYRQQDGDSIWPFLQPKVGTIKGEKGDKGADGTNGKDGKDGQTWQPYIADDGYWHIKMISDTATQSIVGVLTSGDADILTVNDSYRVNGTISNVPTAEGLLTVRTSGTEVWQTYIDSATADCYTRTRHNGTWSKWRWTTQWPNS
;
A
#
# COMPACT_ATOMS: atom_id res chain seq x y z
N MET A 1 -28.83 24.55 -5.63
CA MET A 1 -29.62 24.41 -4.40
C MET A 1 -28.74 23.77 -3.35
N THR A 2 -28.83 24.25 -2.10
CA THR A 2 -28.23 23.58 -0.95
C THR A 2 -28.91 22.22 -0.78
N MET A 3 -28.13 21.15 -0.64
CA MET A 3 -28.64 19.79 -0.47
C MET A 3 -28.47 19.37 0.97
N ALA A 4 -29.44 18.62 1.49
CA ALA A 4 -29.37 18.07 2.84
C ALA A 4 -28.17 17.12 2.97
N ASN A 5 -27.47 17.22 4.09
CA ASN A 5 -26.36 16.35 4.47
C ASN A 5 -26.53 15.76 5.88
N VAL A 6 -27.56 16.20 6.59
CA VAL A 6 -28.02 15.73 7.88
C VAL A 6 -29.55 15.57 7.80
N ILE A 7 -30.10 14.72 8.65
CA ILE A 7 -31.54 14.61 8.88
C ILE A 7 -31.77 14.50 10.38
N ASP A 8 -32.98 14.80 10.82
CA ASP A 8 -33.45 14.45 12.15
C ASP A 8 -34.65 13.49 12.11
N ILE A 9 -34.71 12.60 13.10
CA ILE A 9 -35.74 11.55 13.20
C ILE A 9 -36.11 11.28 14.66
N SER A 10 -37.29 10.71 14.85
CA SER A 10 -37.83 10.35 16.17
C SER A 10 -38.71 9.10 16.07
N GLU A 11 -39.45 8.76 17.12
CA GLU A 11 -40.42 7.65 17.09
C GLU A 11 -41.49 7.75 15.99
N TYR A 12 -41.63 8.90 15.30
CA TYR A 12 -42.50 9.04 14.14
C TYR A 12 -41.98 8.34 12.88
N GLN A 13 -40.67 8.06 12.81
CA GLN A 13 -40.08 7.27 11.73
C GLN A 13 -39.89 5.82 12.20
N ASP A 14 -40.72 4.89 11.72
CA ASP A 14 -40.60 3.47 12.07
C ASP A 14 -39.20 2.92 11.71
N PRO A 15 -38.36 2.54 12.70
CA PRO A 15 -36.98 2.17 12.45
C PRO A 15 -36.82 0.86 11.68
N ALA A 16 -37.87 0.02 11.62
CA ALA A 16 -37.86 -1.20 10.81
C ALA A 16 -38.15 -0.92 9.33
N LYS A 17 -38.77 0.21 9.02
CA LYS A 17 -39.12 0.61 7.64
C LYS A 17 -38.23 1.71 7.08
N PHE A 18 -37.63 2.54 7.94
CA PHE A 18 -36.79 3.64 7.50
C PHE A 18 -35.56 3.13 6.72
N ASP A 19 -35.35 3.69 5.53
CA ASP A 19 -34.31 3.25 4.60
C ASP A 19 -33.00 4.03 4.80
N TYR A 20 -32.25 3.66 5.84
CA TYR A 20 -30.96 4.28 6.18
C TYR A 20 -29.92 4.18 5.06
N GLN A 21 -29.94 3.09 4.30
CA GLN A 21 -29.01 2.90 3.18
C GLN A 21 -29.34 3.86 2.04
N ALA A 22 -30.63 4.05 1.73
CA ALA A 22 -31.05 5.05 0.77
C ALA A 22 -30.73 6.48 1.25
N ALA A 23 -30.97 6.80 2.54
CA ALA A 23 -30.58 8.09 3.12
C ALA A 23 -29.09 8.37 2.92
N LYS A 24 -28.23 7.41 3.30
CA LYS A 24 -26.77 7.52 3.10
C LYS A 24 -26.39 7.70 1.63
N SER A 25 -27.02 6.94 0.73
CA SER A 25 -26.78 7.00 -0.72
C SER A 25 -27.21 8.34 -1.33
N ASN A 26 -28.16 9.04 -0.70
CA ASN A 26 -28.60 10.40 -1.06
C ASN A 26 -27.72 11.49 -0.42
N GLY A 27 -26.59 11.15 0.20
CA GLY A 27 -25.62 12.12 0.70
C GLY A 27 -25.80 12.52 2.16
N ILE A 28 -26.71 11.88 2.89
CA ILE A 28 -26.84 12.07 4.34
C ILE A 28 -25.63 11.44 5.05
N LYS A 29 -25.03 12.21 5.97
CA LYS A 29 -23.79 11.86 6.67
C LYS A 29 -24.00 11.68 8.18
N ALA A 30 -24.94 12.42 8.76
CA ALA A 30 -25.31 12.30 10.16
C ALA A 30 -26.83 12.32 10.36
N VAL A 31 -27.26 11.82 11.51
CA VAL A 31 -28.65 11.77 11.95
C VAL A 31 -28.77 12.37 13.35
N ILE A 32 -29.66 13.34 13.54
CA ILE A 32 -30.00 13.90 14.86
C ILE A 32 -31.24 13.16 15.37
N ILE A 33 -31.10 12.37 16.43
CA ILE A 33 -32.14 11.44 16.88
C ILE A 33 -32.82 12.01 18.13
N ARG A 34 -34.15 12.00 18.19
CA ARG A 34 -34.84 12.34 19.43
C ARG A 34 -34.54 11.29 20.46
N LEU A 35 -33.87 11.66 21.54
CA LEU A 35 -33.54 10.74 22.62
C LEU A 35 -34.65 10.71 23.66
N SER A 36 -35.24 11.87 23.95
CA SER A 36 -36.28 12.02 24.97
C SER A 36 -37.16 13.24 24.72
N VAL A 37 -38.30 13.25 25.39
CA VAL A 37 -39.29 14.34 25.39
C VAL A 37 -39.89 14.46 26.79
N GLY A 38 -39.79 15.62 27.42
CA GLY A 38 -40.17 15.76 28.83
C GLY A 38 -39.46 14.73 29.72
N ASN A 39 -40.20 14.09 30.63
CA ASN A 39 -39.66 13.02 31.48
C ASN A 39 -39.80 11.60 30.87
N ARG A 40 -39.76 11.48 29.53
CA ARG A 40 -39.92 10.21 28.82
C ARG A 40 -38.85 10.01 27.74
N ARG A 41 -38.35 8.77 27.61
CA ARG A 41 -37.51 8.35 26.49
C ARG A 41 -38.34 8.21 25.21
N ASP A 42 -37.78 8.61 24.07
CA ASP A 42 -38.37 8.35 22.76
C ASP A 42 -38.38 6.84 22.46
N ASN A 43 -39.50 6.31 21.97
CA ASN A 43 -39.71 4.85 21.88
C ASN A 43 -38.76 4.15 20.91
N HIS A 44 -38.15 4.88 19.97
CA HIS A 44 -37.29 4.29 18.94
C HIS A 44 -35.85 4.80 18.96
N ALA A 45 -35.46 5.59 19.97
CA ALA A 45 -34.10 6.14 20.08
C ALA A 45 -33.02 5.05 20.01
N ALA A 46 -33.19 3.94 20.73
CA ALA A 46 -32.20 2.86 20.76
C ALA A 46 -32.06 2.16 19.40
N GLU A 47 -33.17 1.86 18.72
CA GLU A 47 -33.15 1.25 17.38
C GLU A 47 -32.55 2.20 16.33
N HIS A 48 -32.89 3.50 16.37
CA HIS A 48 -32.30 4.50 15.48
C HIS A 48 -30.78 4.60 15.66
N ILE A 49 -30.29 4.63 16.91
CA ILE A 49 -28.86 4.63 17.21
C ILE A 49 -28.18 3.37 16.67
N ALA A 50 -28.79 2.20 16.90
CA ALA A 50 -28.26 0.93 16.41
C ALA A 50 -28.18 0.89 14.88
N ASN A 51 -29.21 1.39 14.19
CA ASN A 51 -29.22 1.47 12.74
C ASN A 51 -28.21 2.47 12.19
N CYS A 52 -28.05 3.66 12.80
CA CYS A 52 -27.02 4.61 12.39
C CYS A 52 -25.63 3.98 12.47
N LYS A 53 -25.32 3.27 13.56
CA LYS A 53 -24.07 2.50 13.70
C LYS A 53 -23.93 1.43 12.61
N LYS A 54 -25.00 0.65 12.36
CA LYS A 54 -25.02 -0.42 11.35
C LYS A 54 -24.72 0.10 9.94
N TYR A 55 -25.29 1.24 9.55
CA TYR A 55 -25.13 1.81 8.22
C TYR A 55 -23.98 2.82 8.13
N GLY A 56 -23.26 3.07 9.23
CA GLY A 56 -22.12 4.00 9.27
C GLY A 56 -22.51 5.46 9.05
N LEU A 57 -23.66 5.86 9.60
CA LEU A 57 -24.07 7.26 9.74
C LEU A 57 -23.63 7.76 11.12
N LYS A 58 -23.10 8.99 11.20
CA LYS A 58 -22.85 9.62 12.50
C LYS A 58 -24.20 9.92 13.16
N TRP A 59 -24.25 9.91 14.49
CA TRP A 59 -25.48 10.18 15.21
C TRP A 59 -25.25 11.19 16.34
N HIS A 60 -26.26 12.01 16.55
CA HIS A 60 -26.36 12.99 17.64
C HIS A 60 -27.73 12.88 18.29
N GLY A 61 -27.91 13.53 19.43
CA GLY A 61 -29.17 13.48 20.16
C GLY A 61 -29.86 14.83 20.19
N TYR A 62 -31.19 14.84 20.23
CA TYR A 62 -31.95 15.99 20.71
C TYR A 62 -32.98 15.61 21.76
N HIS A 63 -33.41 16.60 22.54
CA HIS A 63 -34.40 16.46 23.58
C HIS A 63 -35.47 17.54 23.46
N TYR A 64 -36.73 17.13 23.28
CA TYR A 64 -37.87 18.05 23.18
C TYR A 64 -38.25 18.56 24.58
N TRP A 65 -38.16 19.87 24.76
CA TRP A 65 -38.18 20.53 26.06
C TRP A 65 -39.56 21.05 26.46
N TYR A 66 -40.02 20.69 27.66
CA TYR A 66 -41.23 21.21 28.32
C TYR A 66 -40.92 22.03 29.57
N ASN A 67 -39.68 22.05 30.05
CA ASN A 67 -39.27 22.70 31.31
C ASN A 67 -39.99 22.17 32.57
N LEU A 68 -40.18 20.86 32.65
CA LEU A 68 -40.76 20.18 33.79
C LEU A 68 -39.75 20.00 34.92
N ILE A 69 -40.28 19.77 36.13
CA ILE A 69 -39.45 19.44 37.30
C ILE A 69 -38.67 18.15 37.01
N GLY A 70 -37.33 18.23 37.13
CA GLY A 70 -36.43 17.10 36.94
C GLY A 70 -36.08 16.78 35.49
N GLU A 71 -36.63 17.51 34.51
CA GLU A 71 -36.49 17.19 33.08
C GLU A 71 -35.05 17.20 32.59
N ALA A 72 -34.27 18.24 32.92
CA ALA A 72 -32.86 18.29 32.53
C ALA A 72 -32.08 17.07 33.07
N ALA A 73 -32.31 16.70 34.34
CA ALA A 73 -31.63 15.57 34.95
C ALA A 73 -32.02 14.25 34.28
N PHE A 74 -33.30 14.08 33.96
CA PHE A 74 -33.81 12.94 33.19
C PHE A 74 -33.17 12.88 31.81
N ALA A 75 -33.28 13.95 31.02
CA ALA A 75 -32.79 14.05 29.65
C ALA A 75 -31.30 13.69 29.54
N ILE A 76 -30.49 14.25 30.43
CA ILE A 76 -29.04 14.02 30.47
C ILE A 76 -28.73 12.57 30.85
N SER A 77 -29.35 12.06 31.91
CA SER A 77 -29.13 10.68 32.36
C SER A 77 -29.57 9.66 31.30
N ASP A 78 -30.69 9.93 30.64
CA ASP A 78 -31.23 9.08 29.59
C ASP A 78 -30.31 9.06 28.36
N ALA A 79 -29.89 10.24 27.89
CA ALA A 79 -28.95 10.37 26.78
C ALA A 79 -27.62 9.64 27.03
N GLN A 80 -27.07 9.75 28.24
CA GLN A 80 -25.85 9.02 28.63
C GLN A 80 -26.07 7.50 28.63
N SER A 81 -27.22 7.03 29.10
CA SER A 81 -27.55 5.60 29.10
C SER A 81 -27.75 5.02 27.68
N LEU A 82 -28.10 5.86 26.70
CA LEU A 82 -28.15 5.52 25.27
C LEU A 82 -26.76 5.56 24.60
N GLY A 83 -25.73 5.96 25.35
CA GLY A 83 -24.34 5.99 24.91
C GLY A 83 -23.90 7.30 24.27
N LEU A 84 -24.59 8.41 24.53
CA LEU A 84 -24.15 9.73 24.09
C LEU A 84 -22.86 10.14 24.83
N THR A 85 -21.84 10.56 24.09
CA THR A 85 -20.51 10.87 24.62
C THR A 85 -20.19 12.38 24.62
N SER A 86 -19.05 12.74 25.24
CA SER A 86 -18.52 14.11 25.29
C SER A 86 -18.20 14.72 23.93
N SER A 87 -18.08 13.89 22.90
CA SER A 87 -17.72 14.30 21.54
C SER A 87 -18.93 14.56 20.64
N GLN A 88 -20.11 14.07 21.03
CA GLN A 88 -21.36 14.23 20.31
C GLN A 88 -22.14 15.45 20.81
N TYR A 89 -22.97 16.01 19.94
CA TYR A 89 -23.92 17.08 20.29
C TYR A 89 -25.21 16.52 20.88
N PHE A 90 -25.67 17.18 21.95
CA PHE A 90 -27.01 17.05 22.50
C PHE A 90 -27.75 18.38 22.33
N PHE A 91 -28.77 18.37 21.49
CA PHE A 91 -29.57 19.54 21.19
C PHE A 91 -30.73 19.66 22.17
N LEU A 92 -30.88 20.84 22.76
CA LEU A 92 -32.13 21.19 23.43
C LEU A 92 -33.09 21.75 22.38
N ASP A 93 -34.18 21.03 22.14
CA ASP A 93 -35.24 21.45 21.22
C ASP A 93 -36.25 22.30 21.99
N MET A 94 -36.23 23.61 21.71
CA MET A 94 -37.10 24.61 22.30
C MET A 94 -38.08 25.12 21.26
N GLU A 95 -39.26 24.53 21.23
CA GLU A 95 -40.34 24.98 20.34
C GLU A 95 -41.73 24.93 20.99
N ASP A 96 -41.84 24.34 22.18
CA ASP A 96 -43.14 24.09 22.79
C ASP A 96 -43.86 25.39 23.16
N LYS A 97 -45.15 25.45 22.84
CA LYS A 97 -45.98 26.64 23.07
C LYS A 97 -46.21 26.95 24.54
N THR A 98 -45.92 26.01 25.43
CA THR A 98 -46.08 26.15 26.88
C THR A 98 -44.84 26.71 27.58
N LEU A 99 -43.71 26.84 26.86
CA LEU A 99 -42.50 27.43 27.41
C LEU A 99 -42.75 28.88 27.86
N SER A 100 -42.21 29.24 29.02
CA SER A 100 -42.21 30.62 29.48
C SER A 100 -41.38 31.52 28.56
N SER A 101 -41.48 32.84 28.68
CA SER A 101 -40.79 33.78 27.78
C SER A 101 -39.26 33.81 27.93
N ASP A 102 -38.69 33.27 29.02
CA ASP A 102 -37.25 33.32 29.30
C ASP A 102 -36.54 32.05 28.83
N TRP A 103 -36.42 31.88 27.52
CA TRP A 103 -35.75 30.71 26.94
C TRP A 103 -34.25 30.73 27.17
N SER A 104 -33.64 31.92 27.17
CA SER A 104 -32.21 32.09 27.44
C SER A 104 -31.81 31.54 28.81
N ALA A 105 -32.56 31.86 29.87
CA ALA A 105 -32.26 31.33 31.20
C ALA A 105 -32.49 29.82 31.31
N GLN A 106 -33.55 29.30 30.68
CA GLN A 106 -33.83 27.85 30.65
C GLN A 106 -32.74 27.08 29.93
N PHE A 107 -32.34 27.55 28.75
CA PHE A 107 -31.25 26.94 27.99
C PHE A 107 -29.93 26.98 28.76
N GLU A 108 -29.62 28.09 29.44
CA GLU A 108 -28.41 28.19 30.26
C GLU A 108 -28.43 27.23 31.44
N SER A 109 -29.60 27.04 32.08
CA SER A 109 -29.78 26.06 33.15
C SER A 109 -29.54 24.63 32.65
N PHE A 110 -30.10 24.28 31.48
CA PHE A 110 -29.86 22.99 30.84
C PHE A 110 -28.39 22.79 30.47
N ARG A 111 -27.77 23.77 29.81
CA ARG A 111 -26.35 23.75 29.42
C ARG A 111 -25.43 23.57 30.62
N SER A 112 -25.72 24.27 31.72
CA SER A 112 -25.01 24.12 32.99
C SER A 112 -25.16 22.71 33.57
N ALA A 113 -26.35 22.11 33.49
CA ALA A 113 -26.60 20.75 33.97
C ALA A 113 -25.88 19.69 33.11
N VAL A 114 -25.80 19.89 31.80
CA VAL A 114 -25.01 19.04 30.89
C VAL A 114 -23.53 19.05 31.30
N GLY A 115 -22.94 20.25 31.44
CA GLY A 115 -21.54 20.41 31.78
C GLY A 115 -20.62 19.83 30.69
N SER A 116 -19.68 18.95 31.06
CA SER A 116 -18.72 18.33 30.13
C SER A 116 -19.16 16.97 29.56
N LYS A 117 -20.41 16.55 29.80
CA LYS A 117 -20.90 15.20 29.46
C LYS A 117 -21.08 14.99 27.96
N CYS A 118 -21.46 16.04 27.23
CA CYS A 118 -21.65 16.11 25.77
C CYS A 118 -21.46 17.55 25.31
N LYS A 119 -21.32 17.76 24.00
CA LYS A 119 -21.38 19.11 23.42
C LYS A 119 -22.84 19.57 23.41
N VAL A 120 -23.07 20.85 23.62
CA VAL A 120 -24.43 21.40 23.69
C VAL A 120 -24.79 22.08 22.38
N GLY A 121 -25.97 21.75 21.87
CA GLY A 121 -26.62 22.47 20.79
C GLY A 121 -27.98 23.02 21.22
N LEU A 122 -28.47 24.00 20.48
CA LEU A 122 -29.80 24.58 20.62
C LEU A 122 -30.54 24.37 19.30
N TYR A 123 -31.77 23.86 19.39
CA TYR A 123 -32.72 23.89 18.29
C TYR A 123 -33.90 24.81 18.61
N CYS A 124 -34.26 25.63 17.62
CA CYS A 124 -35.51 26.38 17.55
C CYS A 124 -35.68 26.97 16.13
N SER A 125 -36.86 27.51 15.82
CA SER A 125 -37.05 28.26 14.58
C SER A 125 -36.35 29.63 14.60
N ASP A 126 -36.05 30.17 13.42
CA ASP A 126 -35.26 31.40 13.25
C ASP A 126 -35.86 32.63 13.96
N SER A 127 -37.20 32.73 14.06
CA SER A 127 -37.86 33.83 14.75
C SER A 127 -37.65 33.78 16.28
N PRO A 128 -38.00 32.69 16.99
CA PRO A 128 -37.63 32.50 18.39
C PRO A 128 -36.14 32.66 18.68
N TYR A 129 -35.28 32.16 17.79
CA TYR A 129 -33.83 32.31 17.95
C TYR A 129 -33.43 33.79 18.09
N LYS A 130 -33.91 34.62 17.17
CA LYS A 130 -33.63 36.07 17.14
C LYS A 130 -34.27 36.84 18.30
N SER A 131 -35.41 36.39 18.81
CA SER A 131 -36.11 37.09 19.90
C SER A 131 -35.62 36.71 21.28
N HIS A 132 -35.12 35.48 21.46
CA HIS A 132 -34.77 34.96 22.79
C HIS A 132 -33.27 34.79 23.02
N PHE A 133 -32.43 34.79 22.00
CA PHE A 133 -31.00 34.51 22.16
C PHE A 133 -30.10 35.57 21.50
N ASP A 134 -29.02 35.91 22.19
CA ASP A 134 -27.93 36.70 21.63
C ASP A 134 -26.99 35.79 20.83
N ASN A 135 -26.97 35.95 19.51
CA ASN A 135 -26.13 35.15 18.63
C ASN A 135 -24.63 35.28 18.91
N ALA A 136 -24.14 36.49 19.23
CA ALA A 136 -22.72 36.69 19.52
C ALA A 136 -22.32 35.93 20.79
N LYS A 137 -23.19 35.93 21.80
CA LYS A 137 -23.02 35.13 23.01
C LYS A 137 -23.03 33.63 22.70
N MET A 138 -24.00 33.14 21.94
CA MET A 138 -24.09 31.70 21.58
C MET A 138 -22.83 31.21 20.86
N VAL A 139 -22.30 32.01 19.93
CA VAL A 139 -21.04 31.71 19.24
C VAL A 139 -19.85 31.71 20.20
N ALA A 140 -19.74 32.74 21.06
CA ALA A 140 -18.65 32.84 22.03
C ALA A 140 -18.64 31.68 23.04
N GLU A 141 -19.82 31.15 23.38
CA GLU A 141 -19.99 30.02 24.30
C GLU A 141 -19.88 28.65 23.62
N GLY A 142 -19.65 28.62 22.30
CA GLY A 142 -19.49 27.39 21.53
C GLY A 142 -20.77 26.57 21.40
N VAL A 143 -21.93 27.20 21.55
CA VAL A 143 -23.24 26.56 21.38
C VAL A 143 -23.47 26.29 19.90
N TYR A 144 -23.84 25.05 19.57
CA TYR A 144 -24.13 24.65 18.20
C TYR A 144 -25.56 25.01 17.81
N ARG A 145 -25.74 25.86 16.80
CA ARG A 145 -27.03 26.46 16.45
C ARG A 145 -27.71 25.64 15.35
N TRP A 146 -28.74 24.89 15.70
CA TRP A 146 -29.58 24.16 14.76
C TRP A 146 -30.88 24.94 14.54
N ILE A 147 -31.01 25.64 13.41
CA ILE A 147 -32.08 26.63 13.21
C ILE A 147 -33.03 26.19 12.10
N ALA A 148 -34.34 26.19 12.40
CA ALA A 148 -35.37 25.84 11.43
C ALA A 148 -35.89 27.08 10.67
N ALA A 149 -35.92 26.97 9.34
CA ALA A 149 -36.56 27.94 8.43
C ALA A 149 -36.84 27.29 7.07
N TYR A 150 -38.10 27.05 6.72
CA TYR A 150 -38.41 26.21 5.54
C TYR A 150 -38.50 26.96 4.21
N SER A 151 -38.53 28.29 4.24
CA SER A 151 -38.69 29.12 3.05
C SER A 151 -37.45 29.94 2.69
N TYR A 152 -36.42 29.94 3.54
CA TYR A 152 -35.18 30.69 3.33
C TYR A 152 -34.03 30.14 4.18
N GLU A 153 -32.79 30.41 3.75
CA GLU A 153 -31.59 30.12 4.53
C GLU A 153 -31.45 31.15 5.67
N PRO A 154 -31.41 30.73 6.95
CA PRO A 154 -31.28 31.64 8.08
C PRO A 154 -29.88 32.28 8.10
N ALA A 155 -29.75 33.50 8.63
CA ALA A 155 -28.45 34.19 8.69
C ALA A 155 -27.51 33.59 9.76
N ASN A 156 -28.08 33.17 10.89
CA ASN A 156 -27.35 32.70 12.06
C ASN A 156 -27.66 31.23 12.30
N TYR A 157 -26.76 30.33 11.91
CA TYR A 157 -26.92 28.90 12.12
C TYR A 157 -25.56 28.19 12.02
N ASP A 158 -25.50 26.94 12.44
CA ASP A 158 -24.45 25.96 12.13
C ASP A 158 -25.03 24.79 11.33
N THR A 159 -26.23 24.35 11.72
CA THR A 159 -27.08 23.44 10.94
C THR A 159 -28.44 24.09 10.68
N TRP A 160 -28.95 23.98 9.46
CA TRP A 160 -30.21 24.56 9.03
C TRP A 160 -31.22 23.46 8.71
N GLN A 161 -32.33 23.39 9.44
CA GLN A 161 -33.48 22.56 9.08
C GLN A 161 -34.27 23.28 7.98
N MET A 162 -34.14 22.76 6.75
CA MET A 162 -34.64 23.40 5.53
C MET A 162 -36.02 22.92 5.10
N SER A 163 -36.47 21.77 5.59
CA SER A 163 -37.82 21.26 5.35
C SER A 163 -38.20 20.23 6.42
N GLY A 164 -39.51 20.12 6.68
CA GLY A 164 -40.09 19.06 7.49
C GLY A 164 -41.22 18.34 6.77
N GLU A 165 -42.48 18.63 7.12
CA GLU A 165 -43.67 18.06 6.47
C GLU A 165 -43.66 18.26 4.94
N GLY A 166 -44.01 17.20 4.21
CA GLY A 166 -44.01 17.16 2.75
C GLY A 166 -42.64 16.96 2.09
N SER A 167 -41.57 16.76 2.87
CA SER A 167 -40.22 16.47 2.37
C SER A 167 -40.07 15.07 1.74
N GLY A 168 -40.98 14.15 2.08
CA GLY A 168 -40.94 12.75 1.68
C GLY A 168 -39.77 11.96 2.31
N GLY A 169 -39.81 10.65 2.08
CA GLY A 169 -38.82 9.74 2.64
C GLY A 169 -37.63 9.45 1.70
N PHE A 170 -36.92 8.37 2.00
CA PHE A 170 -35.81 7.88 1.19
C PHE A 170 -36.11 6.48 0.67
N GLY A 171 -35.77 6.23 -0.60
CA GLY A 171 -35.88 4.90 -1.20
C GLY A 171 -37.29 4.35 -1.09
N SER A 172 -37.44 3.23 -0.37
CA SER A 172 -38.74 2.59 -0.14
C SER A 172 -39.57 3.20 0.99
N TYR A 173 -38.94 4.02 1.85
CA TYR A 173 -39.63 4.75 2.91
C TYR A 173 -40.24 6.03 2.32
N THR A 174 -41.54 6.22 2.47
CA THR A 174 -42.26 7.37 1.89
C THR A 174 -42.71 8.42 2.90
N GLY A 175 -42.63 8.11 4.20
CA GLY A 175 -42.98 9.07 5.25
C GLY A 175 -42.03 10.27 5.26
N ASP A 176 -42.51 11.41 5.76
CA ASP A 176 -41.70 12.63 5.82
C ASP A 176 -40.51 12.47 6.77
N VAL A 177 -39.41 13.11 6.38
CA VAL A 177 -38.14 13.08 7.09
C VAL A 177 -37.50 14.45 6.95
N ASP A 178 -37.36 15.11 8.08
CA ASP A 178 -36.81 16.45 8.15
C ASP A 178 -35.40 16.49 7.54
N ARG A 179 -35.11 17.60 6.84
CA ARG A 179 -33.91 17.75 6.03
C ARG A 179 -33.06 18.87 6.60
N ASP A 180 -31.79 18.56 6.82
CA ASP A 180 -30.86 19.50 7.39
C ASP A 180 -29.61 19.70 6.54
N TYR A 181 -29.08 20.90 6.60
CA TYR A 181 -27.76 21.22 6.09
C TYR A 181 -26.85 21.76 7.18
N ASP A 182 -25.90 20.91 7.60
CA ASP A 182 -24.75 21.33 8.40
C ASP A 182 -23.70 21.96 7.47
N LYS A 183 -23.51 23.27 7.62
CA LYS A 183 -22.50 24.01 6.84
C LYS A 183 -21.08 23.90 7.41
N THR A 184 -20.97 23.53 8.68
CA THR A 184 -19.70 23.42 9.41
C THR A 184 -19.03 22.07 9.19
N GLY A 185 -19.84 21.04 8.92
CA GLY A 185 -19.44 19.64 8.85
C GLY A 185 -19.06 19.02 10.19
N ASN A 186 -19.32 19.70 11.31
CA ASN A 186 -18.96 19.22 12.64
C ASN A 186 -19.82 18.05 13.11
N LEU A 187 -21.03 17.87 12.57
CA LEU A 187 -21.90 16.73 12.91
C LEU A 187 -21.47 15.42 12.24
N PHE A 188 -20.60 15.50 11.23
CA PHE A 188 -20.05 14.33 10.55
C PHE A 188 -18.53 14.37 10.41
N LYS A 189 -17.87 15.22 11.20
CA LYS A 189 -16.43 15.21 11.30
C LYS A 189 -16.02 13.92 11.98
N GLU A 190 -15.11 13.17 11.35
CA GLU A 190 -14.45 12.07 12.03
C GLU A 190 -13.77 12.64 13.27
N GLU A 191 -14.10 12.10 14.44
CA GLU A 191 -13.30 12.36 15.62
C GLU A 191 -11.88 11.93 15.29
N ALA A 192 -10.92 12.85 15.45
CA ALA A 192 -9.55 12.45 15.62
C ALA A 192 -9.58 11.43 16.75
N GLN A 193 -9.25 10.16 16.42
CA GLN A 193 -9.25 9.08 17.39
C GLN A 193 -8.56 9.61 18.64
N PRO A 194 -9.21 9.60 19.82
CA PRO A 194 -8.53 9.97 21.04
C PRO A 194 -7.27 9.12 21.08
N ILE A 195 -6.12 9.78 21.09
CA ILE A 195 -4.84 9.13 21.36
C ILE A 195 -5.07 8.54 22.74
N THR A 196 -5.37 7.24 22.79
CA THR A 196 -5.52 6.55 24.06
C THR A 196 -4.15 6.69 24.72
N PRO A 197 -4.03 7.29 25.92
CA PRO A 197 -2.76 7.26 26.62
C PRO A 197 -2.42 5.80 26.79
N SER A 198 -1.37 5.39 26.08
CA SER A 198 -0.85 4.04 26.20
C SER A 198 -0.57 3.77 27.68
N THR A 199 -1.16 2.71 28.23
CA THR A 199 -0.75 2.17 29.54
C THR A 199 0.63 1.48 29.45
N THR A 200 1.26 1.53 28.28
CA THR A 200 2.62 1.07 28.09
C THR A 200 3.56 2.15 28.63
N PRO A 201 4.58 1.78 29.45
CA PRO A 201 5.54 2.74 29.99
C PRO A 201 6.01 3.69 28.89
N LEU A 202 6.01 5.00 29.19
CA LEU A 202 6.44 6.08 28.29
C LEU A 202 7.75 5.68 27.59
N TYR A 203 7.65 5.16 26.37
CA TYR A 203 8.82 4.96 25.54
C TYR A 203 9.21 6.36 25.07
N ARG A 204 10.35 6.87 25.56
CA ARG A 204 10.93 8.06 24.94
C ARG A 204 11.25 7.68 23.51
N GLN A 205 10.59 8.37 22.58
CA GLN A 205 10.94 8.24 21.17
C GLN A 205 12.30 8.91 21.01
N ILE A 206 13.34 8.10 20.77
CA ILE A 206 14.69 8.61 20.55
C ILE A 206 14.86 8.72 19.05
N ILE A 207 15.08 9.94 18.54
CA ILE A 207 15.33 10.21 17.13
C ILE A 207 16.41 11.29 17.03
N GLY A 208 17.49 10.98 16.32
CA GLY A 208 18.59 11.93 16.09
C GLY A 208 19.43 12.23 17.33
N GLU A 209 19.27 11.46 18.40
CA GLU A 209 20.11 11.57 19.60
C GLU A 209 21.35 10.69 19.46
N ALA A 210 22.39 11.01 20.23
CA ALA A 210 23.63 10.26 20.21
C ALA A 210 23.55 8.98 21.05
N GLY A 211 24.03 7.86 20.52
CA GLY A 211 24.04 6.57 21.19
C GLY A 211 24.87 5.53 20.46
N TYR A 212 24.96 4.33 21.05
CA TYR A 212 25.64 3.18 20.45
C TYR A 212 24.63 2.28 19.77
N ASP A 213 24.93 1.86 18.54
CA ASP A 213 24.12 0.89 17.83
C ASP A 213 24.10 -0.45 18.56
N THR A 214 22.91 -0.99 18.82
CA THR A 214 22.73 -2.21 19.62
C THR A 214 23.40 -3.44 18.99
N ASN A 215 23.49 -3.50 17.66
CA ASN A 215 24.02 -4.67 16.96
C ASN A 215 25.51 -4.55 16.64
N SER A 216 25.94 -3.36 16.19
CA SER A 216 27.31 -3.13 15.69
C SER A 216 28.22 -2.45 16.71
N GLY A 217 27.68 -1.85 17.77
CA GLY A 217 28.47 -1.11 18.77
C GLY A 217 29.05 0.22 18.27
N ILE A 218 28.69 0.66 17.06
CA ILE A 218 29.15 1.92 16.49
C ILE A 218 28.45 3.10 17.19
N TYR A 219 29.18 4.16 17.52
CA TYR A 219 28.60 5.39 18.08
C TYR A 219 28.15 6.35 16.98
N GLY A 220 27.00 6.99 17.17
CA GLY A 220 26.50 8.01 16.26
C GLY A 220 25.11 8.52 16.63
N LEU A 221 24.48 9.28 15.74
CA LEU A 221 23.10 9.73 15.92
C LEU A 221 22.15 8.66 15.40
N GLY A 222 21.17 8.27 16.20
CA GLY A 222 20.32 7.12 15.92
C GLY A 222 18.87 7.29 16.34
N ARG A 223 18.13 6.19 16.17
CA ARG A 223 16.73 6.09 16.58
C ARG A 223 16.52 4.87 17.46
N SER A 224 15.54 4.96 18.37
CA SER A 224 15.04 3.82 19.13
C SER A 224 13.55 3.97 19.35
N TYR A 225 12.81 2.90 19.11
CA TYR A 225 11.35 2.84 19.28
C TYR A 225 10.95 2.21 20.62
N ASP A 226 11.91 1.64 21.37
CA ASP A 226 11.71 0.89 22.59
C ASP A 226 12.53 1.47 23.78
N ASN A 227 12.65 2.80 23.81
CA ASN A 227 13.30 3.57 24.88
C ASN A 227 14.78 3.21 25.09
N GLY A 228 15.51 2.96 23.99
CA GLY A 228 16.95 2.71 23.97
C GLY A 228 17.34 1.24 24.14
N LYS A 229 16.37 0.32 24.27
CA LYS A 229 16.67 -1.13 24.35
C LYS A 229 17.22 -1.66 23.02
N THR A 230 16.66 -1.20 21.91
CA THR A 230 17.20 -1.33 20.55
C THR A 230 17.44 0.07 19.99
N PHE A 231 18.71 0.40 19.81
CA PHE A 231 19.18 1.66 19.29
C PHE A 231 19.84 1.43 17.93
N HIS A 232 19.34 2.12 16.92
CA HIS A 232 19.78 2.02 15.55
C HIS A 232 20.46 3.30 15.13
N VAL A 233 21.79 3.28 15.03
CA VAL A 233 22.56 4.44 14.55
C VAL A 233 22.30 4.65 13.06
N MET A 234 22.05 5.88 12.66
CA MET A 234 21.80 6.28 11.27
C MET A 234 22.96 7.12 10.75
N ASP A 235 23.51 8.04 11.55
CA ASP A 235 24.59 8.94 11.13
C ASP A 235 25.84 8.74 12.00
N THR A 236 26.97 8.46 11.37
CA THR A 236 28.27 8.25 12.02
C THR A 236 29.33 9.15 11.41
N VAL A 237 30.51 9.21 12.05
CA VAL A 237 31.70 9.85 11.47
C VAL A 237 32.18 9.20 10.16
N TYR A 238 31.77 7.96 9.89
CA TYR A 238 32.09 7.23 8.66
C TYR A 238 31.03 7.39 7.57
N GLY A 239 29.97 8.16 7.84
CA GLY A 239 28.83 8.36 6.95
C GLY A 239 27.53 7.76 7.47
N ARG A 240 26.53 7.69 6.59
CA ARG A 240 25.19 7.19 6.92
C ARG A 240 25.11 5.67 6.81
N ILE A 241 24.55 5.04 7.84
CA ILE A 241 24.25 3.61 7.86
C ILE A 241 22.82 3.42 7.38
N TYR A 242 22.66 2.63 6.32
CA TYR A 242 21.36 2.19 5.81
C TYR A 242 21.15 0.72 6.15
N ARG A 243 19.97 0.37 6.68
CA ARG A 243 19.60 -1.02 6.97
C ARG A 243 18.65 -1.56 5.90
N GLN A 244 18.47 -2.87 5.87
CA GLN A 244 17.54 -3.54 4.98
C GLN A 244 16.14 -2.90 5.05
N GLN A 245 15.62 -2.65 6.26
CA GLN A 245 14.33 -2.01 6.46
C GLN A 245 14.24 -0.60 5.83
N ASP A 246 15.33 0.17 5.83
CA ASP A 246 15.35 1.49 5.18
C ASP A 246 15.26 1.32 3.65
N GLY A 247 15.98 0.33 3.10
CA GLY A 247 15.85 -0.08 1.70
C GLY A 247 14.42 -0.49 1.34
N ASP A 248 13.83 -1.38 2.14
CA ASP A 248 12.47 -1.88 1.93
C ASP A 248 11.41 -0.78 2.03
N SER A 249 11.60 0.21 2.92
CA SER A 249 10.68 1.33 3.11
C SER A 249 10.77 2.36 1.97
N ILE A 250 11.96 2.55 1.42
CA ILE A 250 12.19 3.48 0.31
C ILE A 250 11.78 2.85 -1.04
N TRP A 251 11.93 1.53 -1.17
CA TRP A 251 11.72 0.81 -2.43
C TRP A 251 10.37 1.07 -3.11
N PRO A 252 9.20 1.08 -2.43
CA PRO A 252 7.91 1.36 -3.08
C PRO A 252 7.82 2.73 -3.78
N PHE A 253 8.63 3.71 -3.36
CA PHE A 253 8.68 5.04 -3.96
C PHE A 253 9.68 5.13 -5.12
N LEU A 254 10.71 4.27 -5.10
CA LEU A 254 11.69 4.17 -6.17
C LEU A 254 11.22 3.21 -7.28
N GLN A 255 10.53 2.13 -6.92
CA GLN A 255 10.10 1.07 -7.83
C GLN A 255 9.31 1.59 -9.04
N PRO A 256 8.38 2.55 -8.93
CA PRO A 256 7.70 3.09 -10.10
C PRO A 256 8.65 3.87 -11.02
N LYS A 257 9.63 4.58 -10.45
CA LYS A 257 10.61 5.42 -11.18
C LYS A 257 11.70 4.61 -11.87
N VAL A 258 12.12 3.51 -11.24
CA VAL A 258 13.04 2.53 -11.85
C VAL A 258 12.28 1.59 -12.79
N GLY A 259 11.02 1.29 -12.49
CA GLY A 259 10.12 0.50 -13.35
C GLY A 259 9.72 1.21 -14.64
N THR A 260 9.77 2.55 -14.67
CA THR A 260 9.71 3.34 -15.91
C THR A 260 11.02 3.31 -16.70
N ILE A 261 12.14 2.92 -16.08
CA ILE A 261 13.32 2.42 -16.81
C ILE A 261 13.04 0.96 -17.19
N LYS A 262 11.93 0.72 -17.89
CA LYS A 262 12.04 -0.23 -18.98
C LYS A 262 13.03 0.48 -19.89
N GLY A 263 14.27 -0.01 -19.97
CA GLY A 263 15.09 0.35 -21.12
C GLY A 263 14.16 0.20 -22.31
N GLU A 264 13.87 1.30 -23.01
CA GLU A 264 12.93 1.25 -24.12
C GLU A 264 13.37 0.06 -24.94
N LYS A 265 12.47 -0.90 -25.16
CA LYS A 265 12.76 -1.96 -26.10
C LYS A 265 12.97 -1.20 -27.39
N GLY A 266 14.23 -1.00 -27.78
CA GLY A 266 14.57 -0.28 -28.99
C GLY A 266 13.69 -0.84 -30.10
N ASP A 267 13.15 0.06 -30.93
CA ASP A 267 12.34 -0.36 -32.07
C ASP A 267 12.97 -1.57 -32.71
N LYS A 268 12.16 -2.60 -33.01
CA LYS A 268 12.65 -3.81 -33.65
C LYS A 268 13.41 -3.34 -34.90
N GLY A 269 14.73 -3.48 -34.88
CA GLY A 269 15.56 -3.16 -36.04
C GLY A 269 14.97 -3.90 -37.24
N ALA A 270 14.92 -3.23 -38.39
CA ALA A 270 14.43 -3.85 -39.62
C ALA A 270 15.04 -5.25 -39.76
N ASP A 271 14.20 -6.25 -40.09
CA ASP A 271 14.67 -7.63 -40.24
C ASP A 271 15.87 -7.61 -41.21
N GLY A 272 17.01 -8.09 -40.74
CA GLY A 272 18.19 -8.24 -41.60
C GLY A 272 17.80 -9.12 -42.79
N THR A 273 18.29 -8.77 -43.98
CA THR A 273 18.12 -9.62 -45.17
C THR A 273 18.47 -11.07 -44.82
N ASN A 274 17.60 -12.02 -45.18
CA ASN A 274 17.84 -13.45 -44.95
C ASN A 274 19.30 -13.79 -45.29
N GLY A 275 20.01 -14.36 -44.31
CA GLY A 275 21.33 -14.92 -44.56
C GLY A 275 21.19 -15.95 -45.68
N LYS A 276 22.13 -15.92 -46.64
CA LYS A 276 22.26 -17.01 -47.61
C LYS A 276 22.31 -18.33 -46.82
N ASP A 277 21.62 -19.34 -47.33
CA ASP A 277 21.46 -20.67 -46.74
C ASP A 277 22.70 -21.06 -45.93
N GLY A 278 22.48 -21.34 -44.64
CA GLY A 278 23.53 -21.82 -43.75
C GLY A 278 24.16 -23.06 -44.37
N LYS A 279 25.50 -23.12 -44.35
CA LYS A 279 26.26 -24.28 -44.81
C LYS A 279 25.64 -25.55 -44.22
N ASP A 280 25.18 -26.43 -45.11
CA ASP A 280 24.33 -27.60 -44.91
C ASP A 280 24.13 -28.12 -43.47
N GLY A 281 22.86 -28.21 -43.05
CA GLY A 281 22.38 -29.26 -42.13
C GLY A 281 22.33 -28.98 -40.62
N GLN A 282 22.66 -27.79 -40.13
CA GLN A 282 22.66 -27.51 -38.67
C GLN A 282 21.49 -26.60 -38.25
N THR A 283 20.66 -27.09 -37.32
CA THR A 283 19.51 -26.36 -36.76
C THR A 283 19.80 -25.97 -35.31
N TRP A 284 19.54 -24.70 -34.96
CA TRP A 284 19.77 -24.16 -33.61
C TRP A 284 18.44 -23.72 -32.99
N GLN A 285 18.20 -24.07 -31.72
CA GLN A 285 16.97 -23.73 -31.01
C GLN A 285 17.27 -22.92 -29.72
N PRO A 286 16.65 -21.73 -29.55
CA PRO A 286 16.70 -21.01 -28.29
C PRO A 286 15.80 -21.68 -27.22
N TYR A 287 16.25 -21.67 -25.96
CA TYR A 287 15.48 -22.14 -24.80
C TYR A 287 15.84 -21.33 -23.54
N ILE A 288 15.01 -21.38 -22.51
CA ILE A 288 15.31 -20.82 -21.18
C ILE A 288 15.85 -21.96 -20.31
N ALA A 289 17.05 -21.81 -19.76
CA ALA A 289 17.66 -22.81 -18.87
C ALA A 289 17.21 -22.61 -17.42
N ASP A 290 17.56 -23.57 -16.54
CA ASP A 290 17.16 -23.55 -15.13
C ASP A 290 17.77 -22.39 -14.32
N ASP A 291 18.76 -21.70 -14.89
CA ASP A 291 19.32 -20.46 -14.37
C ASP A 291 18.45 -19.22 -14.67
N GLY A 292 17.37 -19.40 -15.45
CA GLY A 292 16.42 -18.35 -15.82
C GLY A 292 16.83 -17.49 -17.01
N TYR A 293 17.96 -17.77 -17.67
CA TYR A 293 18.43 -17.00 -18.83
C TYR A 293 18.13 -17.69 -20.17
N TRP A 294 18.17 -16.92 -21.26
CA TRP A 294 18.01 -17.44 -22.62
C TRP A 294 19.33 -18.02 -23.13
N HIS A 295 19.31 -19.28 -23.54
CA HIS A 295 20.41 -20.03 -24.14
C HIS A 295 20.03 -20.48 -25.55
N ILE A 296 21.03 -20.80 -26.37
CA ILE A 296 20.81 -21.42 -27.69
C ILE A 296 21.52 -22.78 -27.67
N LYS A 297 20.79 -23.85 -27.96
CA LYS A 297 21.36 -25.18 -28.14
C LYS A 297 21.36 -25.57 -29.60
N MET A 298 22.41 -26.26 -30.01
CA MET A 298 22.42 -26.96 -31.28
C MET A 298 21.45 -28.14 -31.17
N ILE A 299 20.53 -28.27 -32.12
CA ILE A 299 19.80 -29.51 -32.33
C ILE A 299 20.50 -30.22 -33.49
N SER A 300 21.63 -30.83 -33.18
CA SER A 300 22.19 -31.88 -34.01
C SER A 300 21.85 -33.20 -33.33
N ASP A 301 21.12 -34.07 -34.05
CA ASP A 301 21.09 -35.47 -33.65
C ASP A 301 22.54 -35.97 -33.71
N THR A 302 23.04 -36.55 -32.62
CA THR A 302 24.44 -36.91 -32.30
C THR A 302 25.42 -35.79 -31.91
N ALA A 303 25.85 -35.85 -30.64
CA ALA A 303 26.95 -35.09 -30.05
C ALA A 303 28.30 -35.80 -30.27
N THR A 304 29.32 -35.08 -30.74
CA THR A 304 30.75 -35.23 -30.37
C THR A 304 31.55 -34.07 -30.98
N GLN A 305 32.53 -33.54 -30.24
CA GLN A 305 33.43 -32.49 -30.71
C GLN A 305 34.19 -32.98 -31.96
N SER A 306 34.19 -32.18 -33.02
CA SER A 306 34.71 -32.57 -34.34
C SER A 306 36.23 -32.73 -34.34
N ILE A 307 36.70 -33.96 -34.47
CA ILE A 307 37.96 -34.26 -35.18
C ILE A 307 37.77 -33.77 -36.61
N VAL A 308 38.63 -32.87 -37.10
CA VAL A 308 38.41 -32.17 -38.37
C VAL A 308 38.60 -33.10 -39.58
N GLY A 309 39.33 -34.22 -39.44
CA GLY A 309 39.41 -35.27 -40.46
C GLY A 309 40.09 -36.56 -40.01
N VAL A 310 39.80 -37.66 -40.72
CA VAL A 310 40.48 -38.97 -40.54
C VAL A 310 41.55 -39.12 -41.62
N LEU A 311 42.80 -39.30 -41.21
CA LEU A 311 43.94 -39.55 -42.09
C LEU A 311 44.13 -41.07 -42.24
N THR A 312 43.95 -41.59 -43.46
CA THR A 312 44.10 -43.02 -43.78
C THR A 312 45.35 -43.34 -44.61
N SER A 313 45.93 -42.34 -45.30
CA SER A 313 47.19 -42.42 -46.04
C SER A 313 47.84 -41.04 -46.18
N GLY A 314 49.17 -40.95 -46.29
CA GLY A 314 49.87 -39.68 -46.53
C GLY A 314 51.15 -39.50 -45.71
N ASP A 315 51.51 -38.25 -45.43
CA ASP A 315 52.70 -37.86 -44.65
C ASP A 315 52.33 -36.78 -43.63
N ALA A 316 52.73 -36.94 -42.37
CA ALA A 316 52.46 -35.95 -41.33
C ALA A 316 53.36 -34.70 -41.42
N ASP A 317 54.47 -34.74 -42.17
CA ASP A 317 55.39 -33.60 -42.28
C ASP A 317 54.81 -32.41 -43.06
N ILE A 318 53.83 -32.66 -43.93
CA ILE A 318 53.13 -31.61 -44.69
C ILE A 318 52.02 -30.93 -43.89
N LEU A 319 51.68 -31.46 -42.70
CA LEU A 319 50.63 -30.91 -41.85
C LEU A 319 51.21 -29.77 -41.01
N THR A 320 51.05 -28.55 -41.53
CA THR A 320 51.63 -27.32 -40.96
C THR A 320 50.57 -26.26 -40.65
N VAL A 321 49.34 -26.68 -40.37
CA VAL A 321 48.23 -25.78 -39.96
C VAL A 321 47.69 -26.24 -38.61
N ASN A 322 47.34 -25.27 -37.75
CA ASN A 322 46.74 -25.52 -36.44
C ASN A 322 45.47 -26.38 -36.56
N ASP A 323 45.55 -27.67 -36.18
CA ASP A 323 44.41 -28.59 -36.26
C ASP A 323 44.61 -29.89 -35.44
N SER A 324 43.60 -30.77 -35.41
CA SER A 324 43.62 -32.11 -34.81
C SER A 324 43.00 -33.17 -35.73
N TYR A 325 43.72 -34.27 -35.93
CA TYR A 325 43.38 -35.36 -36.86
C TYR A 325 43.35 -36.71 -36.14
N ARG A 326 42.41 -37.57 -36.53
CA ARG A 326 42.49 -38.99 -36.20
C ARG A 326 43.33 -39.69 -37.26
N VAL A 327 44.41 -40.32 -36.84
CA VAL A 327 45.20 -41.21 -37.68
C VAL A 327 44.57 -42.60 -37.60
N ASN A 328 44.27 -43.18 -38.77
CA ASN A 328 43.67 -44.51 -38.88
C ASN A 328 44.11 -45.16 -40.21
N GLY A 329 45.41 -45.43 -40.33
CA GLY A 329 46.00 -45.99 -41.54
C GLY A 329 47.49 -45.72 -41.68
N THR A 330 48.04 -45.97 -42.88
CA THR A 330 49.48 -45.88 -43.14
C THR A 330 49.89 -44.43 -43.45
N ILE A 331 50.09 -43.65 -42.39
CA ILE A 331 50.66 -42.30 -42.49
C ILE A 331 52.17 -42.37 -42.26
N SER A 332 52.93 -41.70 -43.12
CA SER A 332 54.38 -41.56 -42.98
C SER A 332 54.72 -40.52 -41.91
N ASN A 333 55.83 -40.70 -41.21
CA ASN A 333 56.34 -39.76 -40.19
C ASN A 333 55.40 -39.52 -39.00
N VAL A 334 54.57 -40.50 -38.65
CA VAL A 334 53.89 -40.61 -37.34
C VAL A 334 54.45 -41.80 -36.55
N PRO A 335 54.32 -41.81 -35.21
CA PRO A 335 54.84 -42.91 -34.39
C PRO A 335 54.19 -44.27 -34.68
N THR A 336 52.87 -44.31 -34.91
CA THR A 336 52.10 -45.55 -35.12
C THR A 336 50.94 -45.34 -36.11
N ALA A 337 50.21 -46.41 -36.44
CA ALA A 337 49.16 -46.41 -37.47
C ALA A 337 47.77 -45.92 -36.98
N GLU A 338 47.55 -45.82 -35.66
CA GLU A 338 46.26 -45.40 -35.09
C GLU A 338 46.46 -44.51 -33.86
N GLY A 339 45.83 -43.34 -33.85
CA GLY A 339 45.97 -42.38 -32.76
C GLY A 339 45.44 -40.99 -33.07
N LEU A 340 45.71 -40.04 -32.18
CA LEU A 340 45.32 -38.64 -32.31
C LEU A 340 46.56 -37.78 -32.58
N LEU A 341 46.60 -37.12 -33.74
CA LEU A 341 47.63 -36.15 -34.08
C LEU A 341 47.10 -34.73 -33.90
N THR A 342 47.77 -33.92 -33.08
CA THR A 342 47.49 -32.50 -32.94
C THR A 342 48.66 -31.70 -33.52
N VAL A 343 48.34 -30.71 -34.34
CA VAL A 343 49.30 -29.78 -34.95
C VAL A 343 49.05 -28.38 -34.40
N ARG A 344 50.12 -27.73 -33.96
CA ARG A 344 50.13 -26.32 -33.57
C ARG A 344 51.22 -25.57 -34.31
N THR A 345 50.95 -24.36 -34.79
CA THR A 345 51.84 -23.61 -35.68
C THR A 345 51.94 -22.15 -35.26
N SER A 346 53.16 -21.59 -35.31
CA SER A 346 53.45 -20.18 -35.10
C SER A 346 54.58 -19.75 -36.03
N GLY A 347 54.27 -18.94 -37.04
CA GLY A 347 55.24 -18.54 -38.07
C GLY A 347 55.81 -19.75 -38.81
N THR A 348 57.14 -19.93 -38.75
CA THR A 348 57.85 -21.07 -39.37
C THR A 348 58.01 -22.27 -38.45
N GLU A 349 57.48 -22.19 -37.22
CA GLU A 349 57.54 -23.26 -36.23
C GLU A 349 56.26 -24.08 -36.23
N VAL A 350 56.42 -25.40 -36.16
CA VAL A 350 55.31 -26.36 -36.06
C VAL A 350 55.59 -27.32 -34.91
N TRP A 351 54.62 -27.52 -34.04
CA TRP A 351 54.62 -28.54 -32.99
C TRP A 351 53.59 -29.60 -33.33
N GLN A 352 53.99 -30.85 -33.23
CA GLN A 352 53.09 -31.97 -33.35
C GLN A 352 53.11 -32.81 -32.08
N THR A 353 51.92 -33.14 -31.60
CA THR A 353 51.71 -34.06 -30.48
C THR A 353 50.89 -35.23 -31.00
N TYR A 354 51.36 -36.44 -30.76
CA TYR A 354 50.67 -37.67 -31.14
C TYR A 354 50.38 -38.50 -29.90
N ILE A 355 49.13 -38.94 -29.76
CA ILE A 355 48.72 -39.87 -28.70
C ILE A 355 48.31 -41.17 -29.37
N ASP A 356 49.03 -42.25 -29.07
CA ASP A 356 48.69 -43.59 -29.56
C ASP A 356 47.39 -44.08 -28.94
N SER A 357 46.46 -44.59 -29.74
CA SER A 357 45.16 -45.03 -29.21
C SER A 357 45.19 -46.37 -28.48
N ALA A 358 46.21 -47.20 -28.72
CA ALA A 358 46.34 -48.51 -28.09
C ALA A 358 47.13 -48.44 -26.76
N THR A 359 48.20 -47.66 -26.71
CA THR A 359 49.07 -47.57 -25.53
C THR A 359 48.86 -46.32 -24.70
N ALA A 360 48.15 -45.31 -25.23
CA ALA A 360 48.07 -43.96 -24.68
C ALA A 360 49.43 -43.25 -24.57
N ASP A 361 50.47 -43.76 -25.25
CA ASP A 361 51.77 -43.13 -25.29
C ASP A 361 51.69 -41.78 -26.00
N CYS A 362 52.29 -40.77 -25.36
CA CYS A 362 52.36 -39.43 -25.92
C CYS A 362 53.75 -39.21 -26.55
N TYR A 363 53.75 -38.70 -27.78
CA TYR A 363 54.93 -38.35 -28.53
C TYR A 363 54.85 -36.88 -28.93
N THR A 364 55.99 -36.20 -28.92
CA THR A 364 56.08 -34.82 -29.42
C THR A 364 57.23 -34.68 -30.40
N ARG A 365 57.05 -33.80 -31.39
CA ARG A 365 58.12 -33.32 -32.25
C ARG A 365 57.87 -31.88 -32.69
N THR A 366 58.91 -31.25 -33.16
CA THR A 366 58.86 -29.87 -33.66
C THR A 366 59.57 -29.73 -35.01
N ARG A 367 59.05 -28.84 -35.86
CA ARG A 367 59.72 -28.30 -37.04
C ARG A 367 60.22 -26.91 -36.70
N HIS A 368 61.52 -26.68 -36.81
CA HIS A 368 62.13 -25.38 -36.60
C HIS A 368 63.00 -25.03 -37.80
N ASN A 369 62.81 -23.85 -38.39
CA ASN A 369 63.49 -23.41 -39.61
C ASN A 369 63.47 -24.43 -40.76
N GLY A 370 62.31 -25.07 -40.97
CA GLY A 370 62.09 -26.00 -42.08
C GLY A 370 62.48 -27.46 -41.82
N THR A 371 63.21 -27.76 -40.74
CA THR A 371 63.70 -29.11 -40.42
C THR A 371 62.92 -29.74 -39.26
N TRP A 372 62.49 -30.99 -39.43
CA TRP A 372 61.80 -31.76 -38.38
C TRP A 372 62.79 -32.42 -37.41
N SER A 373 62.49 -32.32 -36.12
CA SER A 373 63.09 -33.18 -35.11
C SER A 373 62.49 -34.59 -35.15
N LYS A 374 63.26 -35.58 -34.66
CA LYS A 374 62.73 -36.92 -34.41
C LYS A 374 61.62 -36.86 -33.35
N TRP A 375 60.64 -37.74 -33.47
CA TRP A 375 59.65 -37.97 -32.41
C TRP A 375 60.33 -38.37 -31.11
N ARG A 376 59.89 -37.74 -30.01
CA ARG A 376 60.33 -38.07 -28.65
C ARG A 376 59.14 -38.59 -27.88
N TRP A 377 59.28 -39.80 -27.33
CA TRP A 377 58.33 -40.35 -26.37
C TRP A 377 58.42 -39.57 -25.06
N THR A 378 57.29 -39.12 -24.54
CA THR A 378 57.20 -38.43 -23.26
C THR A 378 56.58 -39.36 -22.23
N THR A 379 57.38 -39.84 -21.28
CA THR A 379 56.89 -40.63 -20.16
C THR A 379 56.02 -39.75 -19.26
N GLN A 380 54.73 -40.05 -19.17
CA GLN A 380 53.86 -39.46 -18.16
C GLN A 380 54.10 -40.24 -16.87
N TRP A 381 54.74 -39.62 -15.87
CA TRP A 381 54.90 -40.25 -14.57
C TRP A 381 53.52 -40.44 -13.94
N PRO A 382 53.19 -41.64 -13.41
CA PRO A 382 51.97 -41.80 -12.64
C PRO A 382 52.05 -40.90 -11.40
N ASN A 383 51.02 -40.08 -11.17
CA ASN A 383 50.90 -39.33 -9.92
C ASN A 383 50.85 -40.35 -8.76
N SER A 384 51.79 -40.24 -7.82
CA SER A 384 51.80 -40.98 -6.56
C SER A 384 50.64 -40.59 -5.66
#